data_AF-A0A7C3TJ12-F1
#
_entry.id   AF-A0A7C3TJ12-F1
#
_cell.length_a   1.000
_cell.length_b   1.000
_cell.length_c   1.000
_cell.angle_alpha   90.00
_cell.angle_beta   90.00
_cell.angle_gamma   90.00
#
_symmetry.space_group_name_H-M   'P 1'
#
loop_
_entity.id
_entity.type
_entity.pdbx_description
1 polymer ?
#
loop_
_entity_poly.entity_id
_entity_poly.type
_entity_poly.pdbx_seq_one_letter_code
_entity_poly.pdbx_strand_id
1 'polypeptide(L)' 'MFSARDIVISERTILKCQYGCPFYNHYLTCPPFSPTIEQSKRFINGQDWALLFTEKVAIEIYKL' A
#
# COMPACT_ATOMS: atom_id res chain seq x y z
N MET A 1 -19.64 1.94 1.16
CA MET A 1 -18.77 3.04 0.70
C MET A 1 -18.43 3.89 1.92
N PHE A 2 -17.17 4.26 2.08
CA PHE A 2 -16.68 5.11 3.17
C PHE A 2 -15.84 6.25 2.59
N SER A 3 -15.50 7.26 3.38
CA SER A 3 -14.74 8.40 2.88
C SER A 3 -13.31 7.95 2.56
N ALA A 4 -12.76 8.35 1.41
CA ALA A 4 -11.37 8.01 1.08
C ALA A 4 -10.37 8.63 2.09
N ARG A 5 -10.78 9.69 2.80
CA ARG A 5 -10.00 10.33 3.87
C ARG A 5 -9.90 9.48 5.13
N ASP A 6 -10.72 8.44 5.27
CA ASP A 6 -10.64 7.50 6.38
C ASP A 6 -9.51 6.46 6.16
N ILE A 7 -8.91 6.41 4.96
CA ILE A 7 -7.80 5.51 4.64
C ILE A 7 -6.51 6.03 5.27
N VAL A 8 -5.99 5.31 6.26
CA VAL A 8 -4.70 5.62 6.88
C VAL A 8 -3.55 5.10 6.01
N ILE A 9 -2.68 6.02 5.58
CA ILE A 9 -1.45 5.69 4.84
C ILE A 9 -0.27 5.79 5.80
N SER A 10 0.38 4.66 6.08
CA SER A 10 1.53 4.61 6.99
C SER A 10 2.82 5.10 6.33
N GLU A 11 3.61 5.90 7.04
CA GLU A 11 4.99 6.25 6.65
C GLU A 11 5.89 5.02 6.46
N ARG A 12 5.56 3.89 7.12
CA ARG A 12 6.32 2.63 7.01
C ARG A 12 6.06 1.87 5.71
N THR A 13 5.12 2.33 4.87
CA THR A 13 4.76 1.65 3.62
C THR A 13 5.97 1.46 2.70
N ILE A 14 6.85 2.48 2.61
CA ILE A 14 8.08 2.40 1.82
C ILE A 14 9.07 1.41 2.43
N LEU A 15 9.18 1.38 3.77
CA LEU A 15 10.11 0.50 4.49
C LEU A 15 9.79 -0.98 4.27
N LYS A 16 8.51 -1.36 4.19
CA LYS A 16 8.13 -2.73 3.85
C LYS A 16 8.73 -3.18 2.52
N CYS A 17 8.79 -2.29 1.53
CA CYS A 17 9.39 -2.60 0.24
C CYS A 17 10.92 -2.71 0.34
N GLN A 18 11.58 -1.74 0.99
CA GLN A 18 13.04 -1.69 1.07
C GLN A 18 13.67 -2.80 1.94
N TYR A 19 12.97 -3.21 3.02
CA TYR A 19 13.54 -4.12 4.02
C TYR A 19 12.78 -5.45 4.16
N GLY A 20 11.59 -5.58 3.58
CA GLY A 20 10.73 -6.76 3.73
C GLY A 20 10.33 -7.44 2.43
N CYS A 21 10.71 -6.91 1.27
CA CYS A 21 10.35 -7.47 -0.03
C CYS A 21 11.52 -8.27 -0.63
N PRO A 22 11.35 -9.56 -0.95
CA PRO A 22 12.39 -10.35 -1.63
C PRO A 22 12.66 -9.89 -3.07
N PHE A 23 11.79 -9.05 -3.63
CA PHE A 23 11.90 -8.52 -4.99
C PHE A 23 12.19 -7.01 -5.01
N TYR A 24 12.68 -6.43 -3.92
CA TYR A 24 13.07 -5.02 -3.89
C TYR A 24 14.11 -4.74 -4.99
N ASN A 25 13.90 -3.67 -5.76
CA ASN A 25 14.75 -3.24 -6.88
C ASN A 25 14.71 -4.14 -8.14
N HIS A 26 13.72 -5.05 -8.26
CA HIS A 26 13.52 -5.85 -9.48
C HIS A 26 12.59 -5.19 -10.51
N TYR A 27 11.79 -4.20 -10.10
CA TYR A 27 10.77 -3.57 -10.93
C TYR A 27 10.80 -2.04 -10.80
N LEU A 28 10.36 -1.35 -11.85
CA LEU A 28 10.19 0.12 -11.89
C LEU A 28 9.03 0.63 -11.00
N THR A 29 8.45 -0.25 -10.18
CA THR A 29 7.45 0.08 -9.16
C THR A 29 8.04 0.10 -7.75
N CYS A 30 9.34 -0.22 -7.60
CA CYS A 30 10.04 -0.07 -6.33
C CYS A 30 10.38 1.40 -6.07
N PRO A 31 10.46 1.84 -4.80
CA PRO A 31 11.12 3.09 -4.45
C PRO A 31 12.53 3.15 -5.08
N PRO A 32 12.95 4.29 -5.65
CA PRO A 32 12.32 5.62 -5.62
C PRO A 32 11.29 5.89 -6.75
N PHE A 33 11.02 4.92 -7.62
CA PHE A 33 10.10 5.09 -8.75
C PHE A 33 8.62 4.95 -8.36
N SER A 34 8.34 4.39 -7.18
CA SER A 34 7.01 4.42 -6.57
C SER A 34 6.65 5.85 -6.10
N PRO A 35 5.36 6.23 -6.08
CA PRO A 35 4.92 7.48 -5.47
C PRO A 35 5.42 7.64 -4.02
N THR A 36 5.73 8.87 -3.63
CA THR A 36 6.04 9.20 -2.23
C THR A 36 4.79 9.05 -1.35
N ILE A 37 4.99 9.02 -0.03
CA ILE A 37 3.87 9.00 0.93
C ILE A 37 2.95 10.20 0.73
N GLU A 38 3.52 11.40 0.53
CA GLU A 38 2.75 12.62 0.29
C GLU A 38 1.98 12.61 -1.04
N GLN A 39 2.60 12.10 -2.10
CA GLN A 39 1.90 11.90 -3.38
C GLN A 39 0.74 10.91 -3.24
N SER A 40 0.96 9.82 -2.50
CA SER A 40 -0.08 8.81 -2.25
C SER A 40 -1.24 9.38 -1.43
N LYS A 41 -0.95 10.13 -0.35
CA LYS A 41 -1.96 10.84 0.45
C LYS A 41 -2.77 11.81 -0.40
N ARG A 42 -2.11 12.63 -1.22
CA ARG A 42 -2.80 13.57 -2.11
C ARG A 42 -3.73 12.85 -3.09
N PHE A 43 -3.25 11.77 -3.71
CA PHE A 43 -4.05 11.00 -4.68
C PHE A 43 -5.30 10.37 -4.04
N ILE A 44 -5.14 9.72 -2.88
CA ILE A 44 -6.23 9.03 -2.19
C ILE A 44 -7.22 10.03 -1.58
N ASN A 45 -6.75 11.10 -0.93
CA ASN A 45 -7.62 12.11 -0.32
C ASN A 45 -8.38 12.97 -1.34
N GLY A 46 -7.97 12.93 -2.62
CA GLY A 46 -8.68 13.56 -3.73
C GLY A 46 -9.91 12.77 -4.20
N GLN A 47 -10.11 11.55 -3.71
CA GLN A 47 -11.32 10.77 -3.98
C GLN A 47 -12.39 11.08 -2.93
N ASP A 48 -13.66 11.10 -3.33
CA ASP A 48 -14.77 11.32 -2.39
C ASP A 48 -15.16 10.04 -1.63
N TRP A 49 -14.99 8.88 -2.28
CA TRP A 49 -15.46 7.60 -1.78
C TRP A 49 -14.43 6.49 -1.98
N ALA A 50 -14.51 5.50 -1.10
CA ALA A 50 -13.74 4.27 -1.16
C ALA A 50 -14.66 3.05 -0.96
N LEU A 51 -14.25 1.93 -1.57
CA LEU A 51 -14.92 0.65 -1.47
C LEU A 51 -14.00 -0.35 -0.76
N LEU A 52 -14.48 -0.94 0.33
CA LEU A 52 -13.79 -2.05 0.98
C LEU A 52 -14.34 -3.35 0.39
N PHE A 53 -13.49 -4.08 -0.29
CA PHE A 53 -13.79 -5.40 -0.80
C PHE A 53 -13.03 -6.44 0.03
N THR A 54 -13.76 -7.41 0.58
CA THR A 54 -13.17 -8.48 1.41
C THR A 54 -13.45 -9.83 0.77
N GLU A 55 -12.39 -10.49 0.30
CA GLU A 55 -12.42 -11.88 -0.11
C GLU A 55 -11.89 -12.74 1.04
N LYS A 56 -12.49 -13.92 1.27
CA LYS A 56 -11.92 -14.88 2.21
C LYS A 56 -10.70 -15.53 1.57
N VAL A 57 -9.54 -14.91 1.73
CA VAL A 57 -8.27 -15.54 1.38
C VAL A 57 -7.92 -16.54 2.48
N ALA A 58 -7.87 -17.83 2.16
CA ALA A 58 -7.26 -18.83 3.03
C ALA A 58 -5.75 -18.59 3.03
N ILE A 59 -5.27 -17.84 4.03
CA ILE A 59 -3.83 -17.63 4.22
C ILE A 59 -3.32 -18.83 5.01
N GLU A 60 -2.75 -19.83 4.33
CA GLU A 60 -1.76 -20.70 4.98
C GLU A 60 -0.53 -19.83 5.25
N ILE A 61 -0.47 -19.25 6.45
CA ILE A 61 0.69 -18.51 6.90
C ILE A 61 1.84 -19.53 6.92
N TYR A 62 2.84 -19.30 6.09
CA TYR A 62 4.07 -20.08 6.00
C TYR A 62 4.53 -20.51 7.40
N LYS A 63 4.53 -21.83 7.62
CA LYS A 63 5.37 -22.48 8.64
C LYS A 63 6.81 -22.09 8.33
N LEU A 64 7.35 -21.13 9.05
CA LEU A 64 8.78 -20.93 9.26
C LEU A 64 9.06 -21.26 10.72
#